data_AF-A0A9P7RUB3-F1
#
_entry.id   AF-A0A9P7RUB3-F1
#
_cell.length_a   1.000
_cell.length_b   1.000
_cell.length_c   1.000
_cell.angle_alpha   90.00
_cell.angle_beta   90.00
_cell.angle_gamma   90.00
#
_symmetry.space_group_name_H-M   'P 1'
#
loop_
_entity.id
_entity.type
_entity.pdbx_description
1 polymer ?
#
loop_
_entity_poly.entity_id
_entity_poly.type
_entity_poly.pdbx_seq_one_letter_code
_entity_poly.pdbx_strand_id
1 'polypeptide(L)'
;MQIQHRNVRPQASNWTYANAVGAVTAPSTSPPPAIEDQNQRLWEVHPFCGLLHTPESNCAICSSLILHIRDAKRMADENSLAKEEAKSFADALAALHRQNDVSYWEGVERGRLEARREEAKKISPPPPEYDREEAHSEVREGQQQKQTQLSTNEKASLHCNNAKKEPPAPSSRGQSVVRVAVKLPNRPQVKSQSDRKDRVPQDYYSMFRSPSVETYLRQTMDKAQAGDVFALNHIRALAREAHSTPRDNKSFGQRFVLTEWRNPASDDTRRTTNQSEGSALPNPRLDDPIEDWFTYYCVHGSSLPRGVRRDVNGNPYLPDLKASRMYALLRPASLATPTSAKTEFTVHSMELIVTESLYESILSRLSIPVASELHLRAYDGPVKITVEEVARHFARCGLSVEMVNRDLVSWAKEYQSPK
;
A
#
# COMPACT_ATOMS: atom_id res chain seq x y z
N MET A 1 14.41 6.15 67.81
CA MET A 1 15.39 6.72 66.86
C MET A 1 14.61 7.41 65.76
N GLN A 2 14.61 8.75 65.78
CA GLN A 2 13.73 9.61 64.99
C GLN A 2 14.63 10.47 64.10
N ILE A 3 14.45 10.38 62.78
CA ILE A 3 15.29 11.07 61.80
C ILE A 3 14.67 12.46 61.55
N GLN A 4 15.40 13.52 61.90
CA GLN A 4 15.03 14.90 61.60
C GLN A 4 15.64 15.34 60.26
N HIS A 5 14.78 15.84 59.36
CA HIS A 5 15.15 16.47 58.11
C HIS A 5 15.70 17.89 58.35
N ARG A 6 16.91 18.17 57.87
CA ARG A 6 17.49 19.53 57.80
C ARG A 6 17.16 20.18 56.46
N ASN A 7 16.40 21.28 56.53
CA ASN A 7 16.21 22.24 55.45
C ASN A 7 17.43 23.15 55.35
N VAL A 8 18.06 23.23 54.17
CA VAL A 8 19.09 24.23 53.85
C VAL A 8 18.62 25.05 52.65
N ARG A 9 18.39 26.35 52.88
CA ARG A 9 18.12 27.36 51.85
C ARG A 9 19.40 27.64 51.03
N PRO A 10 19.32 27.83 49.71
CA PRO A 10 20.43 28.34 48.94
C PRO A 10 20.53 29.88 49.05
N GLN A 11 21.76 30.36 49.19
CA GLN A 11 22.13 31.78 49.19
C GLN A 11 22.04 32.37 47.78
N ALA A 12 21.49 33.57 47.68
CA ALA A 12 21.54 34.41 46.49
C ALA A 12 22.87 35.18 46.45
N SER A 13 23.66 34.99 45.40
CA SER A 13 24.83 35.81 45.10
C SER A 13 24.49 36.82 44.01
N ASN A 14 24.55 38.11 44.41
CA ASN A 14 24.53 39.28 43.55
C ASN A 14 25.65 39.23 42.50
N TRP A 15 25.30 39.48 41.23
CA TRP A 15 26.26 39.95 40.22
C TRP A 15 25.75 41.24 39.60
N THR A 16 26.58 42.27 39.73
CA THR A 16 26.41 43.65 39.28
C THR A 16 26.63 43.77 37.77
N TYR A 17 25.79 44.61 37.16
CA TYR A 17 25.90 45.05 35.76
C TYR A 17 27.14 45.92 35.56
N ALA A 18 27.99 45.57 34.60
CA ALA A 18 28.96 46.46 33.99
C ALA A 18 28.64 46.57 32.50
N ASN A 19 28.20 47.76 32.08
CA ASN A 19 27.97 48.14 30.68
C ASN A 19 29.31 48.25 29.95
N ALA A 20 29.49 47.41 28.93
CA ALA A 20 30.52 47.61 27.91
C ALA A 20 29.82 47.79 26.55
N VAL A 21 29.90 49.00 26.02
CA VAL A 21 29.49 49.34 24.67
C VAL A 21 30.56 48.80 23.72
N GLY A 22 30.32 47.61 23.16
CA GLY A 22 31.16 46.95 22.17
C GLY A 22 30.43 46.83 20.84
N ALA A 23 31.13 47.18 19.76
CA ALA A 23 30.62 47.24 18.39
C ALA A 23 29.95 45.94 17.92
N VAL A 24 28.79 46.10 17.28
CA VAL A 24 28.00 45.02 16.67
C VAL A 24 28.70 44.54 15.40
N THR A 25 29.43 43.43 15.50
CA THR A 25 29.73 42.57 14.34
C THR A 25 28.55 41.65 14.08
N ALA A 26 28.15 41.53 12.81
CA ALA A 26 26.98 40.79 12.35
C ALA A 26 26.94 39.33 12.86
N PRO A 27 25.77 38.80 13.25
CA PRO A 27 25.62 37.41 13.65
C PRO A 27 25.79 36.50 12.42
N SER A 28 26.76 35.59 12.51
CA SER A 28 26.93 34.47 11.59
C SER A 28 25.66 33.62 11.57
N THR A 29 24.96 33.64 10.43
CA THR A 29 23.80 32.80 10.12
C THR A 29 24.26 31.38 9.77
N SER A 30 24.63 30.59 10.77
CA SER A 30 24.63 29.14 10.64
C SER A 30 23.30 28.61 11.18
N PRO A 31 22.50 27.89 10.38
CA PRO A 31 21.24 27.32 10.85
C PRO A 31 21.49 26.31 11.98
N PRO A 32 20.61 26.22 12.98
CA PRO A 32 20.70 25.17 13.99
C PRO A 32 20.62 23.80 13.29
N PRO A 33 21.44 22.81 13.69
CA PRO A 33 21.34 21.47 13.12
C PRO A 33 19.92 20.94 13.33
N ALA A 34 19.34 20.40 12.26
CA ALA A 34 18.03 19.80 12.28
C ALA A 34 17.96 18.79 13.43
N ILE A 35 16.96 18.93 14.30
CA ILE A 35 16.57 17.89 15.24
C ILE A 35 15.97 16.77 14.38
N GLU A 36 16.85 15.92 13.88
CA GLU A 36 16.54 14.70 13.16
C GLU A 36 15.71 13.84 14.11
N ASP A 37 14.55 13.36 13.65
CA ASP A 37 13.64 12.51 14.41
C ASP A 37 14.30 11.13 14.60
N GLN A 38 15.22 11.06 15.57
CA GLN A 38 16.07 9.90 15.89
C GLN A 38 15.26 8.70 16.41
N ASN A 39 13.95 8.83 16.61
CA ASN A 39 13.13 7.77 17.19
C ASN A 39 12.69 6.68 16.20
N GLN A 40 12.80 6.88 14.88
CA GLN A 40 12.32 5.89 13.89
C GLN A 40 13.40 4.92 13.38
N ARG A 41 14.68 5.15 13.65
CA ARG A 41 15.78 4.22 13.32
C ARG A 41 16.19 3.35 14.50
N LEU A 42 15.33 3.23 15.51
CA LEU A 42 15.71 2.57 16.74
C LEU A 42 15.51 1.07 16.69
N TRP A 43 15.06 0.43 15.60
CA TRP A 43 14.79 -1.02 15.59
C TRP A 43 15.49 -1.74 14.43
N GLU A 44 16.14 -2.86 14.73
CA GLU A 44 16.79 -3.79 13.80
C GLU A 44 16.30 -5.22 14.02
N VAL A 45 16.25 -6.04 12.96
CA VAL A 45 15.91 -7.47 13.09
C VAL A 45 17.20 -8.26 13.27
N HIS A 46 17.41 -8.80 14.47
CA HIS A 46 18.52 -9.69 14.78
C HIS A 46 18.13 -11.15 14.47
N PRO A 47 18.96 -11.91 13.73
CA PRO A 47 18.60 -13.23 13.20
C PRO A 47 18.25 -14.28 14.27
N PHE A 48 18.65 -14.06 15.52
CA PHE A 48 18.38 -14.98 16.64
C PHE A 48 17.32 -14.46 17.62
N CYS A 49 17.11 -13.14 17.68
CA CYS A 49 16.32 -12.49 18.75
C CYS A 49 15.04 -11.82 18.23
N GLY A 50 14.88 -11.71 16.91
CA GLY A 50 13.82 -10.89 16.33
C GLY A 50 14.14 -9.40 16.40
N LEU A 51 13.14 -8.56 16.63
CA LEU A 51 13.29 -7.10 16.67
C LEU A 51 14.01 -6.65 17.94
N LEU A 52 15.18 -6.03 17.78
CA LEU A 52 15.96 -5.38 18.83
C LEU A 52 16.07 -3.90 18.54
N HIS A 53 16.42 -3.11 19.55
CA HIS A 53 16.80 -1.74 19.26
C HIS A 53 18.17 -1.68 18.57
N THR A 54 18.40 -0.72 17.66
CA THR A 54 19.72 -0.54 17.03
C THR A 54 20.81 -0.31 18.08
N PRO A 55 22.07 -0.70 17.84
CA PRO A 55 23.15 -0.53 18.80
C PRO A 55 23.35 0.95 19.21
N GLU A 56 23.02 1.85 18.29
CA GLU A 56 23.05 3.32 18.45
C GLU A 56 22.02 3.83 19.48
N SER A 57 20.97 3.06 19.76
CA SER A 57 19.93 3.41 20.74
C SER A 57 20.40 3.36 22.20
N ASN A 58 21.56 2.75 22.48
CA ASN A 58 22.04 2.45 23.83
C ASN A 58 20.98 1.78 24.75
N CYS A 59 20.04 1.02 24.17
CA CYS A 59 19.04 0.31 24.96
C CYS A 59 19.72 -0.77 25.82
N ALA A 60 19.72 -0.56 27.14
CA ALA A 60 20.34 -1.47 28.11
C ALA A 60 19.76 -2.89 28.04
N ILE A 61 18.46 -3.03 27.76
CA ILE A 61 17.78 -4.33 27.64
C ILE A 61 18.28 -5.08 26.41
N CYS A 62 18.29 -4.44 25.23
CA CYS A 62 18.76 -5.08 23.99
C CYS A 62 20.25 -5.41 24.06
N SER A 63 21.06 -4.53 24.65
CA SER A 63 22.49 -4.75 24.85
C SER A 63 22.76 -5.94 25.78
N SER A 64 22.03 -6.03 26.90
CA SER A 64 22.13 -7.16 27.83
C SER A 64 21.72 -8.48 27.16
N LEU A 65 20.65 -8.47 26.36
CA LEU A 65 20.17 -9.66 25.65
C LEU A 65 21.18 -10.15 24.60
N ILE A 66 21.76 -9.23 23.81
CA ILE A 66 22.81 -9.56 22.83
C ILE A 66 24.05 -10.15 23.53
N LEU A 67 24.47 -9.54 24.65
CA LEU A 67 25.60 -10.04 25.44
C LEU A 67 25.33 -11.45 25.98
N HIS A 68 24.16 -11.70 26.56
CA HIS A 68 23.80 -13.03 27.06
C HIS A 68 23.80 -14.10 25.96
N ILE A 69 23.31 -13.77 24.76
CA ILE A 69 23.32 -14.71 23.63
C ILE A 69 24.73 -14.98 23.14
N ARG A 70 25.58 -13.95 23.10
CA ARG A 70 26.99 -14.09 22.74
C ARG A 70 27.75 -14.93 23.75
N ASP A 71 27.51 -14.70 25.04
CA ASP A 71 28.15 -15.45 26.12
C ASP A 71 27.66 -16.90 26.15
N ALA A 72 26.36 -17.15 25.97
CA ALA A 72 25.80 -18.49 25.86
C ALA A 72 26.40 -19.26 24.67
N LYS A 73 26.60 -18.58 23.53
CA LYS A 73 27.25 -19.18 22.36
C LYS A 73 28.72 -19.50 22.62
N ARG A 74 29.47 -18.57 23.23
CA ARG A 74 30.88 -18.81 23.60
C ARG A 74 31.02 -19.98 24.58
N MET A 75 30.14 -20.05 25.58
CA MET A 75 30.11 -21.17 26.55
C MET A 75 29.79 -22.51 25.89
N ALA A 76 28.92 -22.52 24.87
CA ALA A 76 28.62 -23.72 24.07
C ALA A 76 29.84 -24.23 23.30
N ASP A 77 30.67 -23.32 22.79
CA ASP A 77 31.82 -23.62 21.95
C ASP A 77 33.06 -24.05 22.78
N GLU A 78 33.26 -23.48 23.98
CA GLU A 78 34.51 -23.63 24.74
C GLU A 78 34.53 -24.77 25.78
N ASN A 79 33.39 -25.31 26.23
CA ASN A 79 33.39 -26.20 27.40
C ASN A 79 32.48 -27.44 27.25
N SER A 80 33.06 -28.64 27.29
CA SER A 80 32.34 -29.91 27.14
C SER A 80 31.33 -30.19 28.26
N LEU A 81 31.52 -29.62 29.45
CA LEU A 81 30.59 -29.70 30.58
C LEU A 81 29.53 -28.57 30.56
N ALA A 82 29.85 -27.41 29.96
CA ALA A 82 28.85 -26.36 29.71
C ALA A 82 27.93 -26.67 28.53
N LYS A 83 28.17 -27.78 27.80
CA LYS A 83 27.26 -28.26 26.76
C LYS A 83 25.86 -28.57 27.28
N GLU A 84 25.69 -29.00 28.53
CA GLU A 84 24.35 -29.27 29.07
C GLU A 84 23.58 -27.99 29.38
N GLU A 85 24.23 -26.96 29.95
CA GLU A 85 23.60 -25.67 30.20
C GLU A 85 23.38 -24.88 28.89
N ALA A 86 24.33 -24.91 27.97
CA ALA A 86 24.18 -24.34 26.63
C ALA A 86 23.09 -25.06 25.82
N LYS A 87 22.91 -26.38 26.02
CA LYS A 87 21.80 -27.14 25.45
C LYS A 87 20.46 -26.69 26.03
N SER A 88 20.38 -26.44 27.34
CA SER A 88 19.16 -25.88 27.95
C SER A 88 18.78 -24.52 27.36
N PHE A 89 19.75 -23.64 27.13
CA PHE A 89 19.51 -22.35 26.48
C PHE A 89 19.13 -22.49 25.01
N ALA A 90 19.81 -23.35 24.25
CA ALA A 90 19.48 -23.65 22.86
C ALA A 90 18.09 -24.29 22.72
N ASP A 91 17.71 -25.17 23.65
CA ASP A 91 16.40 -25.81 23.71
C ASP A 91 15.31 -24.79 24.06
N ALA A 92 15.58 -23.83 24.95
CA ALA A 92 14.68 -22.71 25.26
C ALA A 92 14.51 -21.77 24.06
N LEU A 93 15.60 -21.44 23.35
CA LEU A 93 15.56 -20.63 22.14
C LEU A 93 14.77 -21.34 21.02
N ALA A 94 15.00 -22.64 20.84
CA ALA A 94 14.25 -23.46 19.90
C ALA A 94 12.77 -23.60 20.30
N ALA A 95 12.45 -23.67 21.59
CA ALA A 95 11.07 -23.66 22.07
C ALA A 95 10.37 -22.33 21.79
N LEU A 96 11.06 -21.20 22.01
CA LEU A 96 10.56 -19.87 21.68
C LEU A 96 10.34 -19.70 20.17
N HIS A 97 11.28 -20.18 19.34
CA HIS A 97 11.14 -20.19 17.88
C HIS A 97 9.95 -21.04 17.45
N ARG A 98 9.78 -22.25 18.01
CA ARG A 98 8.60 -23.08 17.75
C ARG A 98 7.30 -22.36 18.11
N GLN A 99 7.26 -21.65 19.25
CA GLN A 99 6.06 -20.94 19.67
C GLN A 99 5.73 -19.75 18.75
N ASN A 100 6.75 -18.97 18.37
CA ASN A 100 6.59 -17.84 17.45
C ASN A 100 6.25 -18.28 16.02
N ASP A 101 6.87 -19.37 15.54
CA ASP A 101 6.57 -19.96 14.23
C ASP A 101 5.14 -20.48 14.17
N VAL A 102 4.66 -21.15 15.23
CA VAL A 102 3.26 -21.61 15.30
C VAL A 102 2.30 -20.42 15.20
N SER A 103 2.49 -19.37 15.99
CA SER A 103 1.64 -18.17 15.92
C SER A 103 1.71 -17.47 14.55
N TYR A 104 2.88 -17.43 13.93
CA TYR A 104 3.05 -16.90 12.57
C TYR A 104 2.29 -17.73 11.54
N TRP A 105 2.45 -19.05 11.54
CA TRP A 105 1.80 -19.94 10.57
C TRP A 105 0.28 -20.02 10.77
N GLU A 106 -0.22 -19.93 12.01
CA GLU A 106 -1.64 -19.78 12.29
C GLU A 106 -2.21 -18.48 11.70
N GLY A 107 -1.47 -17.38 11.80
CA GLY A 107 -1.83 -16.11 11.17
C GLY A 107 -1.88 -16.21 9.65
N VAL A 108 -0.89 -16.85 9.04
CA VAL A 108 -0.83 -17.08 7.59
C VAL A 108 -2.00 -17.95 7.12
N GLU A 109 -2.31 -19.04 7.82
CA GLU A 109 -3.40 -19.93 7.44
C GLU A 109 -4.78 -19.29 7.64
N ARG A 110 -4.94 -18.46 8.69
CA ARG A 110 -6.14 -17.63 8.87
C ARG A 110 -6.32 -16.66 7.70
N GLY A 111 -5.26 -15.97 7.27
CA GLY A 111 -5.30 -15.08 6.11
C GLY A 111 -5.67 -15.81 4.81
N ARG A 112 -5.15 -17.03 4.60
CA ARG A 112 -5.54 -17.87 3.45
C ARG A 112 -7.00 -18.32 3.52
N LEU A 113 -7.51 -18.63 4.71
CA LEU A 113 -8.92 -19.01 4.89
C LEU A 113 -9.85 -17.83 4.58
N GLU A 114 -9.51 -16.63 5.04
CA GLU A 114 -10.27 -15.40 4.74
C GLU A 114 -10.25 -15.09 3.25
N ALA A 115 -9.08 -15.20 2.59
CA ALA A 115 -8.97 -15.03 1.14
C ALA A 115 -9.87 -16.02 0.37
N ARG A 116 -9.87 -17.30 0.77
CA ARG A 116 -10.78 -18.31 0.19
C ARG A 116 -12.25 -17.99 0.43
N ARG A 117 -12.60 -17.47 1.61
CA ARG A 117 -13.98 -17.06 1.93
C ARG A 117 -14.43 -15.88 1.07
N GLU A 118 -13.57 -14.90 0.86
CA GLU A 118 -13.83 -13.77 -0.04
C GLU A 118 -13.91 -14.21 -1.51
N GLU A 119 -13.08 -15.15 -1.94
CA GLU A 119 -13.17 -15.73 -3.28
C GLU A 119 -14.45 -16.55 -3.48
N ALA A 120 -14.85 -17.34 -2.48
CA ALA A 120 -16.11 -18.09 -2.50
C ALA A 120 -17.34 -17.16 -2.58
N LYS A 121 -17.30 -15.98 -1.93
CA LYS A 121 -18.35 -14.96 -2.07
C LYS A 121 -18.44 -14.40 -3.49
N LYS A 122 -17.34 -14.38 -4.25
CA LYS A 122 -17.32 -13.92 -5.66
C LYS A 122 -17.80 -14.99 -6.63
N ILE A 123 -17.53 -16.26 -6.33
CA ILE A 123 -17.86 -17.39 -7.20
C ILE A 123 -19.29 -17.88 -6.99
N SER A 124 -19.82 -17.79 -5.77
CA SER A 124 -21.24 -18.06 -5.55
C SER A 124 -22.04 -16.93 -6.19
N PRO A 125 -22.83 -17.17 -7.26
CA PRO A 125 -23.81 -16.20 -7.66
C PRO A 125 -24.70 -15.90 -6.44
N PRO A 126 -25.16 -14.64 -6.26
CA PRO A 126 -26.22 -14.39 -5.30
C PRO A 126 -27.33 -15.40 -5.60
N PRO A 127 -27.91 -16.07 -4.59
CA PRO A 127 -29.03 -16.96 -4.82
C PRO A 127 -30.05 -16.21 -5.68
N PRO A 128 -30.61 -16.86 -6.71
CA PRO A 128 -31.51 -16.21 -7.65
C PRO A 128 -32.57 -15.43 -6.84
N GLU A 129 -32.71 -14.15 -7.17
CA GLU A 129 -33.56 -13.20 -6.43
C GLU A 129 -35.04 -13.65 -6.36
N TYR A 130 -35.41 -14.65 -7.18
CA TYR A 130 -36.71 -15.31 -7.21
C TYR A 130 -37.10 -15.99 -5.89
N ASP A 131 -36.15 -16.54 -5.13
CA ASP A 131 -36.50 -17.19 -3.84
C ASP A 131 -36.59 -16.19 -2.69
N ARG A 132 -36.13 -14.94 -2.88
CA ARG A 132 -36.30 -13.88 -1.88
C ARG A 132 -37.71 -13.33 -1.89
N GLU A 133 -38.36 -13.21 -3.04
CA GLU A 133 -39.77 -12.81 -3.07
C GLU A 133 -40.67 -13.89 -2.46
N GLU A 134 -40.37 -15.18 -2.67
CA GLU A 134 -41.13 -16.28 -2.06
C GLU A 134 -40.87 -16.40 -0.54
N ALA A 135 -39.63 -16.30 -0.08
CA ALA A 135 -39.34 -16.28 1.37
C ALA A 135 -39.88 -15.02 2.07
N HIS A 136 -39.81 -13.85 1.41
CA HIS A 136 -40.44 -12.64 1.94
C HIS A 136 -41.96 -12.72 1.85
N SER A 137 -42.53 -13.42 0.86
CA SER A 137 -43.95 -13.74 0.73
C SER A 137 -44.43 -14.65 1.87
N GLU A 138 -43.74 -15.75 2.15
CA GLU A 138 -44.06 -16.64 3.27
C GLU A 138 -43.96 -15.94 4.62
N VAL A 139 -42.94 -15.08 4.82
CA VAL A 139 -42.83 -14.25 6.03
C VAL A 139 -43.94 -13.20 6.07
N ARG A 140 -44.32 -12.60 4.93
CA ARG A 140 -45.44 -11.65 4.85
C ARG A 140 -46.77 -12.33 5.13
N GLU A 141 -47.01 -13.52 4.58
CA GLU A 141 -48.20 -14.34 4.79
C GLU A 141 -48.28 -14.82 6.24
N GLY A 142 -47.16 -15.24 6.84
CA GLY A 142 -47.10 -15.55 8.26
C GLY A 142 -47.42 -14.34 9.15
N GLN A 143 -46.93 -13.14 8.79
CA GLN A 143 -47.28 -11.89 9.48
C GLN A 143 -48.72 -11.46 9.21
N GLN A 144 -49.24 -11.67 7.99
CA GLN A 144 -50.62 -11.37 7.61
C GLN A 144 -51.59 -12.32 8.29
N GLN A 145 -51.29 -13.61 8.41
CA GLN A 145 -52.09 -14.56 9.18
C GLN A 145 -52.10 -14.19 10.66
N LYS A 146 -50.96 -13.74 11.22
CA LYS A 146 -50.89 -13.27 12.61
C LYS A 146 -51.68 -11.97 12.82
N GLN A 147 -51.60 -11.01 11.88
CA GLN A 147 -52.46 -9.82 11.87
C GLN A 147 -53.92 -10.14 11.62
N THR A 148 -54.24 -11.18 10.83
CA THR A 148 -55.61 -11.60 10.56
C THR A 148 -56.20 -12.32 11.76
N GLN A 149 -55.43 -13.12 12.52
CA GLN A 149 -55.87 -13.69 13.80
C GLN A 149 -56.08 -12.61 14.88
N LEU A 150 -55.23 -11.59 14.92
CA LEU A 150 -55.44 -10.42 15.79
C LEU A 150 -56.65 -9.59 15.32
N SER A 151 -56.80 -9.43 14.01
CA SER A 151 -57.91 -8.70 13.40
C SER A 151 -59.23 -9.47 13.41
N THR A 152 -59.29 -10.81 13.45
CA THR A 152 -60.55 -11.55 13.62
C THR A 152 -61.03 -11.50 15.06
N ASN A 153 -60.12 -11.41 16.02
CA ASN A 153 -60.46 -11.03 17.40
C ASN A 153 -61.00 -9.58 17.47
N GLU A 154 -60.52 -8.66 16.62
CA GLU A 154 -61.04 -7.28 16.57
C GLU A 154 -62.26 -7.10 15.63
N LYS A 155 -62.43 -7.92 14.59
CA LYS A 155 -63.51 -7.81 13.59
C LYS A 155 -64.72 -8.72 13.86
N ALA A 156 -64.70 -9.47 14.96
CA ALA A 156 -65.94 -9.77 15.67
C ALA A 156 -66.62 -8.47 16.21
N SER A 157 -65.93 -7.33 16.18
CA SER A 157 -66.47 -6.04 16.64
C SER A 157 -66.99 -5.12 15.53
N LEU A 158 -66.57 -5.24 14.26
CA LEU A 158 -66.93 -4.25 13.23
C LEU A 158 -67.27 -4.88 11.88
N HIS A 159 -68.58 -4.99 11.68
CA HIS A 159 -69.29 -5.28 10.45
C HIS A 159 -69.20 -4.11 9.46
N CYS A 160 -69.32 -4.45 8.17
CA CYS A 160 -69.82 -3.63 7.05
C CYS A 160 -68.82 -2.89 6.12
N ASN A 161 -68.88 -3.33 4.85
CA ASN A 161 -68.98 -2.56 3.59
C ASN A 161 -67.78 -2.53 2.63
N ASN A 162 -68.05 -3.12 1.46
CA ASN A 162 -67.67 -2.73 0.09
C ASN A 162 -66.19 -2.76 -0.32
N ALA A 163 -65.80 -2.92 -1.59
CA ALA A 163 -66.25 -3.64 -2.78
C ALA A 163 -65.32 -3.17 -3.92
N LYS A 164 -64.81 -4.11 -4.74
CA LYS A 164 -64.56 -3.97 -6.19
C LYS A 164 -63.56 -2.88 -6.70
N LYS A 165 -62.43 -3.31 -7.30
CA LYS A 165 -62.19 -3.37 -8.78
C LYS A 165 -60.69 -3.56 -9.15
N GLU A 166 -60.47 -4.59 -9.97
CA GLU A 166 -59.37 -4.87 -10.94
C GLU A 166 -59.53 -4.05 -12.25
N PRO A 167 -58.73 -4.22 -13.35
CA PRO A 167 -57.32 -4.63 -13.65
C PRO A 167 -56.71 -3.62 -14.70
N PRO A 168 -55.89 -3.92 -15.76
CA PRO A 168 -54.98 -5.03 -16.15
C PRO A 168 -53.58 -4.62 -16.70
N ALA A 169 -52.77 -5.64 -17.04
CA ALA A 169 -51.44 -5.64 -17.70
C ALA A 169 -51.47 -5.33 -19.22
N PRO A 170 -50.30 -5.24 -19.91
CA PRO A 170 -49.92 -6.33 -20.85
C PRO A 170 -48.42 -6.62 -21.11
N SER A 171 -48.13 -7.92 -21.33
CA SER A 171 -47.44 -8.60 -22.47
C SER A 171 -46.16 -8.06 -23.15
N SER A 172 -45.12 -8.92 -23.22
CA SER A 172 -44.30 -9.29 -24.41
C SER A 172 -43.16 -10.24 -23.95
N ARG A 173 -42.99 -11.51 -24.39
CA ARG A 173 -42.70 -12.16 -25.68
C ARG A 173 -41.28 -11.91 -26.23
N GLY A 174 -40.39 -12.93 -26.16
CA GLY A 174 -39.43 -13.19 -27.24
C GLY A 174 -38.04 -13.76 -26.89
N GLN A 175 -37.87 -15.04 -27.24
CA GLN A 175 -36.74 -15.65 -27.96
C GLN A 175 -35.51 -16.24 -27.22
N SER A 176 -35.15 -17.40 -27.76
CA SER A 176 -34.22 -18.43 -27.31
C SER A 176 -33.07 -18.55 -28.31
N VAL A 177 -31.84 -18.77 -27.84
CA VAL A 177 -30.70 -19.18 -28.69
C VAL A 177 -29.89 -20.26 -28.00
N VAL A 178 -29.66 -21.33 -28.76
CA VAL A 178 -28.98 -22.59 -28.43
C VAL A 178 -27.45 -22.39 -28.35
N ARG A 179 -26.78 -23.02 -27.37
CA ARG A 179 -25.32 -23.11 -27.27
C ARG A 179 -24.82 -24.52 -27.59
N VAL A 180 -23.83 -24.61 -28.48
CA VAL A 180 -23.09 -25.83 -28.84
C VAL A 180 -21.79 -25.87 -28.04
N ALA A 181 -21.51 -27.02 -27.40
CA ALA A 181 -20.30 -27.27 -26.62
C ALA A 181 -19.16 -27.84 -27.49
N VAL A 182 -17.96 -27.29 -27.35
CA VAL A 182 -16.72 -27.81 -27.96
C VAL A 182 -15.79 -28.31 -26.87
N LYS A 183 -15.32 -29.55 -27.03
CA LYS A 183 -14.47 -30.30 -26.09
C LYS A 183 -13.00 -30.15 -26.50
N LEU A 184 -12.15 -29.63 -25.61
CA LEU A 184 -10.70 -29.47 -25.83
C LEU A 184 -9.90 -30.63 -25.17
N PRO A 185 -8.76 -31.06 -25.77
CA PRO A 185 -7.97 -32.19 -25.27
C PRO A 185 -6.89 -31.79 -24.24
N ASN A 186 -6.42 -32.81 -23.53
CA ASN A 186 -5.57 -32.79 -22.34
C ASN A 186 -4.24 -32.03 -22.48
N ARG A 187 -3.94 -31.24 -21.44
CA ARG A 187 -2.66 -30.54 -21.20
C ARG A 187 -1.68 -31.48 -20.46
N PRO A 188 -0.44 -31.65 -20.91
CA PRO A 188 0.54 -32.50 -20.22
C PRO A 188 0.95 -31.88 -18.88
N GLN A 189 1.07 -32.75 -17.86
CA GLN A 189 1.48 -32.37 -16.51
C GLN A 189 2.94 -31.89 -16.49
N VAL A 190 3.14 -30.67 -16.00
CA VAL A 190 4.44 -30.05 -15.76
C VAL A 190 4.97 -30.55 -14.41
N LYS A 191 6.20 -31.08 -14.42
CA LYS A 191 6.95 -31.51 -13.23
C LYS A 191 7.02 -30.40 -12.17
N SER A 192 6.96 -30.79 -10.90
CA SER A 192 6.78 -29.93 -9.74
C SER A 192 7.81 -28.79 -9.65
N GLN A 193 7.34 -27.61 -9.23
CA GLN A 193 8.11 -26.37 -9.06
C GLN A 193 9.21 -26.42 -7.97
N SER A 194 9.38 -27.54 -7.27
CA SER A 194 10.33 -27.68 -6.15
C SER A 194 11.79 -27.59 -6.57
N ASP A 195 12.16 -28.00 -7.79
CA ASP A 195 13.56 -28.07 -8.23
C ASP A 195 14.17 -26.72 -8.67
N ARG A 196 13.39 -25.63 -8.70
CA ARG A 196 13.90 -24.33 -9.17
C ARG A 196 14.59 -23.49 -8.08
N LYS A 197 14.38 -23.82 -6.81
CA LYS A 197 14.92 -23.03 -5.69
C LYS A 197 16.43 -23.26 -5.47
N ASP A 198 16.97 -24.37 -5.93
CA ASP A 198 18.37 -24.78 -5.67
C ASP A 198 19.43 -23.97 -6.45
N ARG A 199 19.02 -23.03 -7.31
CA ARG A 199 19.96 -22.25 -8.14
C ARG A 199 20.17 -20.80 -7.67
N VAL A 200 19.38 -20.32 -6.73
CA VAL A 200 19.52 -18.96 -6.22
C VAL A 200 20.49 -19.01 -5.03
N PRO A 201 21.52 -18.14 -4.95
CA PRO A 201 22.38 -18.07 -3.78
C PRO A 201 21.56 -17.96 -2.49
N GLN A 202 21.93 -18.72 -1.46
CA GLN A 202 21.17 -18.80 -0.19
C GLN A 202 20.89 -17.40 0.41
N ASP A 203 21.82 -16.47 0.23
CA ASP A 203 21.74 -15.11 0.75
C ASP A 203 20.83 -14.18 -0.06
N TYR A 204 20.25 -14.63 -1.17
CA TYR A 204 19.36 -13.81 -2.02
C TYR A 204 18.15 -13.26 -1.25
N TYR A 205 17.66 -14.03 -0.29
CA TYR A 205 16.56 -13.65 0.59
C TYR A 205 16.99 -12.75 1.75
N SER A 206 18.28 -12.39 1.84
CA SER A 206 18.77 -11.43 2.83
C SER A 206 18.19 -10.04 2.57
N MET A 207 17.85 -9.34 3.65
CA MET A 207 17.49 -7.92 3.59
C MET A 207 18.70 -7.02 3.35
N PHE A 208 19.91 -7.51 3.61
CA PHE A 208 21.15 -6.75 3.49
C PHE A 208 21.80 -6.94 2.14
N ARG A 209 22.58 -5.93 1.73
CA ARG A 209 23.39 -6.02 0.52
C ARG A 209 24.40 -7.15 0.68
N SER A 210 24.32 -8.13 -0.21
CA SER A 210 25.30 -9.20 -0.32
C SER A 210 26.06 -9.05 -1.63
N PRO A 211 27.39 -8.81 -1.60
CA PRO A 211 28.20 -8.67 -2.81
C PRO A 211 28.15 -9.90 -3.72
N SER A 212 28.01 -11.09 -3.14
CA SER A 212 27.88 -12.35 -3.88
C SER A 212 26.57 -12.41 -4.65
N VAL A 213 25.45 -12.02 -4.03
CA VAL A 213 24.12 -11.93 -4.65
C VAL A 213 24.12 -10.91 -5.77
N GLU A 214 24.68 -9.72 -5.54
CA GLU A 214 24.78 -8.68 -6.57
C GLU A 214 25.56 -9.17 -7.79
N THR A 215 26.73 -9.79 -7.58
CA THR A 215 27.58 -10.33 -8.64
C THR A 215 26.83 -11.41 -9.44
N TYR A 216 26.16 -12.34 -8.76
CA TYR A 216 25.37 -13.38 -9.40
C TYR A 216 24.22 -12.80 -10.24
N LEU A 217 23.50 -11.79 -9.71
CA LEU A 217 22.39 -11.17 -10.41
C LEU A 217 22.88 -10.42 -11.65
N ARG A 218 23.96 -9.64 -11.56
CA ARG A 218 24.56 -8.95 -12.73
C ARG A 218 24.96 -9.95 -13.80
N GLN A 219 25.71 -11.00 -13.46
CA GLN A 219 26.09 -12.05 -14.42
C GLN A 219 24.87 -12.73 -15.07
N THR A 220 23.81 -12.95 -14.30
CA THR A 220 22.57 -13.54 -14.83
C THR A 220 21.84 -12.58 -15.77
N MET A 221 21.80 -11.29 -15.43
CA MET A 221 21.22 -10.25 -16.28
C MET A 221 22.02 -10.09 -17.58
N ASP A 222 23.36 -10.06 -17.51
CA ASP A 222 24.23 -9.95 -18.69
C ASP A 222 24.03 -11.14 -19.64
N LYS A 223 23.94 -12.37 -19.10
CA LYS A 223 23.61 -13.56 -19.90
C LYS A 223 22.23 -13.45 -20.54
N ALA A 224 21.23 -13.00 -19.78
CA ALA A 224 19.89 -12.78 -20.31
C ALA A 224 19.86 -11.71 -21.41
N GLN A 225 20.67 -10.67 -21.30
CA GLN A 225 20.86 -9.64 -22.33
C GLN A 225 21.57 -10.17 -23.57
N ALA A 226 22.52 -11.10 -23.40
CA ALA A 226 23.18 -11.81 -24.49
C ALA A 226 22.31 -12.89 -25.18
N GLY A 227 21.02 -12.99 -24.81
CA GLY A 227 20.07 -13.91 -25.43
C GLY A 227 19.97 -15.29 -24.77
N ASP A 228 20.57 -15.50 -23.59
CA ASP A 228 20.39 -16.74 -22.83
C ASP A 228 18.95 -16.85 -22.31
N VAL A 229 18.18 -17.75 -22.93
CA VAL A 229 16.77 -18.00 -22.64
C VAL A 229 16.55 -18.46 -21.19
N PHE A 230 17.47 -19.24 -20.62
CA PHE A 230 17.34 -19.72 -19.24
C PHE A 230 17.58 -18.60 -18.25
N ALA A 231 18.62 -17.80 -18.46
CA ALA A 231 18.90 -16.63 -17.64
C ALA A 231 17.74 -15.61 -17.70
N LEU A 232 17.20 -15.35 -18.90
CA LEU A 232 16.06 -14.47 -19.10
C LEU A 232 14.82 -14.96 -18.35
N ASN A 233 14.49 -16.25 -18.47
CA ASN A 233 13.37 -16.84 -17.73
C ASN A 233 13.58 -16.78 -16.22
N HIS A 234 14.83 -16.92 -15.76
CA HIS A 234 15.19 -16.81 -14.35
C HIS A 234 14.96 -15.39 -13.84
N ILE A 235 15.50 -14.37 -14.51
CA ILE A 235 15.29 -12.97 -14.12
C ILE A 235 13.80 -12.58 -14.18
N ARG A 236 13.05 -13.04 -15.19
CA ARG A 236 11.59 -12.82 -15.25
C ARG A 236 10.85 -13.45 -14.07
N ALA A 237 11.27 -14.64 -13.64
CA ALA A 237 10.70 -15.28 -12.46
C ALA A 237 11.02 -14.49 -11.18
N LEU A 238 12.27 -14.05 -11.00
CA LEU A 238 12.69 -13.22 -9.87
C LEU A 238 11.97 -11.86 -9.86
N ALA A 239 11.81 -11.22 -11.01
CA ALA A 239 11.09 -9.95 -11.12
C ALA A 239 9.61 -10.12 -10.79
N ARG A 240 8.97 -11.21 -11.25
CA ARG A 240 7.58 -11.53 -10.91
C ARG A 240 7.41 -11.76 -9.41
N GLU A 241 8.28 -12.56 -8.81
CA GLU A 241 8.31 -12.78 -7.37
C GLU A 241 8.48 -11.45 -6.63
N ALA A 242 9.45 -10.64 -7.05
CA ALA A 242 9.70 -9.34 -6.49
C ALA A 242 8.47 -8.44 -6.57
N HIS A 243 7.72 -8.41 -7.68
CA HIS A 243 6.47 -7.64 -7.79
C HIS A 243 5.35 -8.14 -6.85
N SER A 244 5.28 -9.44 -6.59
CA SER A 244 4.30 -10.03 -5.67
C SER A 244 4.65 -9.85 -4.19
N THR A 245 5.92 -9.58 -3.86
CA THR A 245 6.34 -9.33 -2.47
C THR A 245 5.97 -7.91 -2.02
N PRO A 246 5.29 -7.72 -0.87
CA PRO A 246 5.05 -6.39 -0.30
C PRO A 246 6.34 -5.58 -0.17
N ARG A 247 6.25 -4.24 -0.33
CA ARG A 247 7.43 -3.36 -0.41
C ARG A 247 8.38 -3.53 0.78
N ASP A 248 7.83 -3.64 1.98
CA ASP A 248 8.60 -3.68 3.23
C ASP A 248 9.26 -5.05 3.47
N ASN A 249 8.84 -6.08 2.71
CA ASN A 249 9.35 -7.44 2.81
C ASN A 249 10.29 -7.80 1.64
N LYS A 250 10.62 -6.84 0.76
CA LYS A 250 11.48 -7.14 -0.40
C LYS A 250 12.92 -7.39 0.03
N SER A 251 13.47 -8.53 -0.37
CA SER A 251 14.90 -8.81 -0.16
C SER A 251 15.79 -7.81 -0.94
N PHE A 252 17.09 -7.79 -0.63
CA PHE A 252 18.05 -7.02 -1.41
C PHE A 252 18.02 -7.45 -2.88
N GLY A 253 18.06 -8.75 -3.16
CA GLY A 253 18.05 -9.28 -4.51
C GLY A 253 16.79 -8.90 -5.31
N GLN A 254 15.62 -8.95 -4.67
CA GLN A 254 14.37 -8.51 -5.29
C GLN A 254 14.36 -7.02 -5.62
N ARG A 255 14.84 -6.16 -4.71
CA ARG A 255 14.99 -4.71 -4.96
C ARG A 255 15.98 -4.46 -6.10
N PHE A 256 17.11 -5.15 -6.08
CA PHE A 256 18.15 -5.03 -7.11
C PHE A 256 17.61 -5.39 -8.49
N VAL A 257 16.89 -6.52 -8.63
CA VAL A 257 16.28 -6.92 -9.91
C VAL A 257 15.31 -5.86 -10.42
N LEU A 258 14.43 -5.31 -9.56
CA LEU A 258 13.47 -4.30 -9.99
C LEU A 258 14.13 -2.97 -10.42
N THR A 259 15.29 -2.63 -9.85
CA THR A 259 15.99 -1.38 -10.17
C THR A 259 16.89 -1.51 -11.39
N GLU A 260 17.66 -2.60 -11.49
CA GLU A 260 18.73 -2.74 -12.49
C GLU A 260 18.29 -3.50 -13.74
N TRP A 261 17.30 -4.40 -13.64
CA TRP A 261 16.88 -5.19 -14.80
C TRP A 261 16.24 -4.30 -15.87
N ARG A 262 16.67 -4.49 -17.11
CA ARG A 262 16.04 -3.96 -18.32
C ARG A 262 15.72 -5.16 -19.20
N ASN A 263 14.51 -5.22 -19.74
CA ASN A 263 14.20 -6.26 -20.71
C ASN A 263 15.19 -6.13 -21.88
N PRO A 264 15.84 -7.23 -22.30
CA PRO A 264 16.63 -7.20 -23.53
C PRO A 264 15.71 -6.68 -24.64
N ALA A 265 16.25 -5.84 -25.52
CA ALA A 265 15.57 -5.48 -26.76
C ALA A 265 15.26 -6.82 -27.44
N SER A 266 14.02 -7.27 -27.33
CA SER A 266 13.68 -8.58 -27.87
C SER A 266 13.98 -8.50 -29.35
N ASP A 267 14.76 -9.47 -29.82
CA ASP A 267 14.95 -9.76 -31.25
C ASP A 267 13.63 -10.34 -31.81
N ASP A 268 12.50 -9.67 -31.50
CA ASP A 268 11.13 -9.99 -31.86
C ASP A 268 10.86 -9.59 -33.33
N THR A 269 11.84 -9.78 -34.19
CA THR A 269 11.70 -9.63 -35.64
C THR A 269 10.80 -10.70 -36.26
N ARG A 270 10.21 -11.64 -35.50
CA ARG A 270 9.55 -12.82 -36.10
C ARG A 270 8.20 -13.28 -35.57
N ARG A 271 7.54 -12.64 -34.59
CA ARG A 271 6.26 -13.20 -34.09
C ARG A 271 5.01 -12.35 -33.97
N THR A 272 5.00 -11.11 -34.43
CA THR A 272 3.72 -10.41 -34.66
C THR A 272 3.84 -9.48 -35.86
N THR A 273 3.60 -10.04 -37.05
CA THR A 273 3.45 -9.34 -38.33
C THR A 273 2.25 -8.37 -38.40
N ASN A 274 1.74 -7.84 -37.27
CA ASN A 274 0.69 -6.81 -37.25
C ASN A 274 0.73 -5.88 -36.01
N GLN A 275 1.71 -6.01 -35.10
CA GLN A 275 2.03 -4.90 -34.20
C GLN A 275 3.09 -4.08 -34.91
N SER A 276 2.62 -2.98 -35.51
CA SER A 276 3.44 -1.94 -36.09
C SER A 276 4.68 -1.68 -35.24
N GLU A 277 5.81 -1.50 -35.92
CA GLU A 277 7.15 -1.14 -35.43
C GLU A 277 7.18 0.22 -34.71
N GLY A 278 6.23 0.46 -33.81
CA GLY A 278 6.24 1.57 -32.88
C GLY A 278 7.34 1.31 -31.87
N SER A 279 8.49 1.95 -32.08
CA SER A 279 9.54 2.11 -31.09
C SER A 279 8.94 2.25 -29.70
N ALA A 280 9.29 1.35 -28.77
CA ALA A 280 8.90 1.50 -27.38
C ALA A 280 9.43 2.85 -26.88
N LEU A 281 8.55 3.85 -26.83
CA LEU A 281 8.90 5.18 -26.37
C LEU A 281 9.44 5.07 -24.94
N PRO A 282 10.55 5.76 -24.61
CA PRO A 282 11.03 5.79 -23.23
C PRO A 282 9.93 6.35 -22.32
N ASN A 283 9.84 5.82 -21.10
CA ASN A 283 8.88 6.31 -20.12
C ASN A 283 9.20 7.78 -19.76
N PRO A 284 8.28 8.72 -19.94
CA PRO A 284 8.52 10.12 -19.62
C PRO A 284 8.86 10.32 -18.14
N ARG A 285 9.69 11.33 -17.87
CA ARG A 285 10.02 11.80 -16.53
C ARG A 285 8.85 12.59 -15.96
N LEU A 286 8.84 12.75 -14.64
CA LEU A 286 7.74 13.42 -13.93
C LEU A 286 7.59 14.90 -14.33
N ASP A 287 8.69 15.53 -14.69
CA ASP A 287 8.84 16.92 -15.12
C ASP A 287 8.70 17.13 -16.63
N ASP A 288 8.59 16.05 -17.42
CA ASP A 288 8.36 16.14 -18.86
C ASP A 288 6.96 16.74 -19.15
N PRO A 289 6.81 17.46 -20.28
CA PRO A 289 5.55 18.10 -20.65
C PRO A 289 4.40 17.10 -20.82
N ILE A 290 3.17 17.59 -20.70
CA ILE A 290 1.98 16.72 -20.74
C ILE A 290 1.80 16.04 -22.11
N GLU A 291 2.30 16.66 -23.16
CA GLU A 291 2.30 16.15 -24.54
C GLU A 291 3.15 14.89 -24.69
N ASP A 292 4.27 14.78 -23.98
CA ASP A 292 5.13 13.59 -23.99
C ASP A 292 4.44 12.43 -23.28
N TRP A 293 3.79 12.71 -22.14
CA TRP A 293 2.95 11.75 -21.44
C TRP A 293 1.76 11.28 -22.28
N PHE A 294 1.11 12.19 -23.00
CA PHE A 294 0.00 11.87 -23.89
C PHE A 294 0.47 10.93 -25.00
N THR A 295 1.55 11.30 -25.71
CA THR A 295 2.17 10.50 -26.77
C THR A 295 2.55 9.10 -26.26
N TYR A 296 3.19 9.04 -25.09
CA TYR A 296 3.56 7.78 -24.47
C TYR A 296 2.35 6.88 -24.19
N TYR A 297 1.26 7.42 -23.65
CA TYR A 297 0.08 6.63 -23.30
C TYR A 297 -0.84 6.29 -24.47
N CYS A 298 -0.75 7.01 -25.59
CA CYS A 298 -1.35 6.57 -26.86
C CYS A 298 -0.76 5.23 -27.32
N VAL A 299 0.56 5.05 -27.16
CA VAL A 299 1.25 3.79 -27.47
C VAL A 299 1.05 2.75 -26.36
N HIS A 300 1.17 3.15 -25.09
CA HIS A 300 1.16 2.27 -23.92
C HIS A 300 -0.16 2.30 -23.16
N GLY A 301 -1.28 2.11 -23.85
CA GLY A 301 -2.60 2.27 -23.26
C GLY A 301 -2.91 1.36 -22.06
N SER A 302 -2.26 0.20 -21.93
CA SER A 302 -2.41 -0.67 -20.76
C SER A 302 -1.80 -0.09 -19.47
N SER A 303 -0.91 0.89 -19.61
CA SER A 303 -0.21 1.55 -18.50
C SER A 303 -0.91 2.83 -18.03
N LEU A 304 -2.11 3.10 -18.52
CA LEU A 304 -2.82 4.34 -18.26
C LEU A 304 -3.09 4.53 -16.75
N PRO A 305 -2.85 5.72 -16.18
CA PRO A 305 -3.08 5.97 -14.77
C PRO A 305 -4.56 5.77 -14.40
N ARG A 306 -4.82 5.37 -13.16
CA ARG A 306 -6.19 5.28 -12.65
C ARG A 306 -6.87 6.66 -12.73
N GLY A 307 -8.16 6.67 -13.05
CA GLY A 307 -8.96 7.89 -13.21
C GLY A 307 -8.85 8.55 -14.59
N VAL A 308 -7.89 8.15 -15.44
CA VAL A 308 -7.77 8.72 -16.79
C VAL A 308 -8.67 7.95 -17.75
N ARG A 309 -9.73 8.59 -18.24
CA ARG A 309 -10.63 8.02 -19.25
C ARG A 309 -9.96 7.97 -20.61
N ARG A 310 -10.60 7.25 -21.54
CA ARG A 310 -10.26 7.29 -22.97
C ARG A 310 -11.26 8.14 -23.73
N ASP A 311 -10.78 8.83 -24.75
CA ASP A 311 -11.63 9.54 -25.70
C ASP A 311 -12.28 8.57 -26.71
N VAL A 312 -13.05 9.13 -27.65
CA VAL A 312 -13.73 8.36 -28.72
C VAL A 312 -12.77 7.64 -29.67
N ASN A 313 -11.49 8.06 -29.72
CA ASN A 313 -10.45 7.46 -30.55
C ASN A 313 -9.64 6.41 -29.77
N GLY A 314 -9.97 6.17 -28.50
CA GLY A 314 -9.22 5.29 -27.62
C GLY A 314 -7.94 5.92 -27.04
N ASN A 315 -7.67 7.20 -27.28
CA ASN A 315 -6.53 7.92 -26.71
C ASN A 315 -6.82 8.34 -25.27
N PRO A 316 -5.80 8.67 -24.46
CA PRO A 316 -6.00 9.25 -23.13
C PRO A 316 -6.83 10.53 -23.19
N TYR A 317 -7.84 10.68 -22.34
CA TYR A 317 -8.57 11.95 -22.24
C TYR A 317 -7.66 13.01 -21.60
N LEU A 318 -7.24 14.00 -22.40
CA LEU A 318 -6.17 14.95 -22.04
C LEU A 318 -6.42 15.72 -20.74
N PRO A 319 -7.65 16.23 -20.45
CA PRO A 319 -7.93 16.88 -19.16
C PRO A 319 -7.68 15.98 -17.95
N ASP A 320 -8.11 14.72 -18.01
CA ASP A 320 -7.89 13.76 -16.91
C ASP A 320 -6.40 13.39 -16.78
N LEU A 321 -5.67 13.31 -17.89
CA LEU A 321 -4.23 13.06 -17.87
C LEU A 321 -3.47 14.22 -17.21
N LYS A 322 -3.84 15.47 -17.54
CA LYS A 322 -3.31 16.68 -16.91
C LYS A 322 -3.59 16.69 -15.40
N ALA A 323 -4.82 16.37 -15.01
CA ALA A 323 -5.21 16.21 -13.60
C ALA A 323 -4.36 15.16 -12.88
N SER A 324 -4.18 13.99 -13.52
CA SER A 324 -3.35 12.90 -13.00
C SER A 324 -1.90 13.32 -12.79
N ARG A 325 -1.29 14.07 -13.73
CA ARG A 325 0.09 14.56 -13.61
C ARG A 325 0.23 15.64 -12.53
N MET A 326 -0.69 16.59 -12.49
CA MET A 326 -0.75 17.60 -11.44
C MET A 326 -0.83 16.95 -10.05
N TYR A 327 -1.72 15.97 -9.87
CA TYR A 327 -1.80 15.21 -8.64
C TYR A 327 -0.53 14.40 -8.34
N ALA A 328 0.10 13.80 -9.36
CA ALA A 328 1.31 13.02 -9.18
C ALA A 328 2.46 13.84 -8.56
N LEU A 329 2.56 15.13 -8.90
CA LEU A 329 3.53 16.08 -8.34
C LEU A 329 3.24 16.47 -6.89
N LEU A 330 1.98 16.44 -6.46
CA LEU A 330 1.56 16.82 -5.09
C LEU A 330 1.79 15.70 -4.07
N ARG A 331 1.90 14.45 -4.52
CA ARG A 331 2.03 13.30 -3.61
C ARG A 331 3.34 13.32 -2.81
N PRO A 332 3.36 12.73 -1.60
CA PRO A 332 4.59 12.57 -0.84
C PRO A 332 5.69 11.85 -1.63
N ALA A 333 6.93 12.35 -1.55
CA ALA A 333 8.06 11.81 -2.29
C ALA A 333 8.38 10.36 -1.88
N SER A 334 8.71 9.52 -2.88
CA SER A 334 8.60 8.07 -2.69
C SER A 334 9.62 7.43 -1.74
N LEU A 335 10.78 8.07 -1.55
CA LEU A 335 11.96 7.45 -0.95
C LEU A 335 11.90 7.39 0.59
N ALA A 336 11.36 8.42 1.25
CA ALA A 336 11.34 8.50 2.71
C ALA A 336 9.95 8.25 3.33
N THR A 337 8.87 8.43 2.56
CA THR A 337 7.52 8.33 3.11
C THR A 337 7.01 6.87 3.16
N PRO A 338 6.51 6.40 4.33
CA PRO A 338 5.87 5.11 4.46
C PRO A 338 4.73 4.91 3.46
N THR A 339 4.51 3.66 3.05
CA THR A 339 3.45 3.33 2.08
C THR A 339 2.05 3.68 2.63
N SER A 340 1.83 3.51 3.94
CA SER A 340 0.58 3.90 4.62
C SER A 340 0.27 5.38 4.46
N ALA A 341 1.23 6.27 4.71
CA ALA A 341 1.06 7.70 4.57
C ALA A 341 0.72 8.12 3.12
N LYS A 342 1.30 7.46 2.10
CA LYS A 342 0.91 7.72 0.69
C LYS A 342 -0.55 7.35 0.41
N THR A 343 -1.00 6.25 0.99
CA THR A 343 -2.40 5.80 0.89
C THR A 343 -3.32 6.78 1.59
N GLU A 344 -3.01 7.19 2.83
CA GLU A 344 -3.77 8.19 3.59
C GLU A 344 -3.86 9.53 2.84
N PHE A 345 -2.74 10.03 2.32
CA PHE A 345 -2.71 11.23 1.49
C PHE A 345 -3.63 11.11 0.28
N THR A 346 -3.64 9.94 -0.37
CA THR A 346 -4.50 9.70 -1.52
C THR A 346 -5.97 9.68 -1.14
N VAL A 347 -6.33 9.00 -0.05
CA VAL A 347 -7.70 8.96 0.45
C VAL A 347 -8.20 10.37 0.76
N HIS A 348 -7.44 11.14 1.55
CA HIS A 348 -7.81 12.49 1.93
C HIS A 348 -7.81 13.47 0.75
N SER A 349 -6.91 13.30 -0.23
CA SER A 349 -6.95 14.11 -1.46
C SER A 349 -8.20 13.85 -2.27
N MET A 350 -8.60 12.58 -2.43
CA MET A 350 -9.83 12.26 -3.18
C MET A 350 -11.07 12.74 -2.42
N GLU A 351 -11.12 12.58 -1.10
CA GLU A 351 -12.19 13.13 -0.25
C GLU A 351 -12.31 14.65 -0.40
N LEU A 352 -11.18 15.36 -0.32
CA LEU A 352 -11.09 16.81 -0.46
C LEU A 352 -11.57 17.31 -1.84
N ILE A 353 -11.22 16.59 -2.91
CA ILE A 353 -11.53 16.98 -4.29
C ILE A 353 -12.98 16.61 -4.65
N VAL A 354 -13.45 15.41 -4.27
CA VAL A 354 -14.77 14.91 -4.71
C VAL A 354 -15.92 15.49 -3.90
N THR A 355 -15.69 15.79 -2.61
CA THR A 355 -16.72 16.36 -1.74
C THR A 355 -16.93 17.83 -2.08
N GLU A 356 -18.14 18.15 -2.56
CA GLU A 356 -18.51 19.50 -2.98
C GLU A 356 -18.25 20.52 -1.87
N SER A 357 -17.58 21.62 -2.22
CA SER A 357 -17.21 22.72 -1.34
C SER A 357 -16.39 22.36 -0.09
N LEU A 358 -15.91 21.12 0.10
CA LEU A 358 -15.13 20.75 1.28
C LEU A 358 -13.80 21.52 1.32
N TYR A 359 -13.11 21.64 0.18
CA TYR A 359 -11.88 22.42 0.08
C TYR A 359 -12.11 23.89 0.43
N GLU A 360 -13.11 24.53 -0.18
CA GLU A 360 -13.48 25.93 0.10
C GLU A 360 -13.88 26.15 1.56
N SER A 361 -14.65 25.23 2.14
CA SER A 361 -15.08 25.26 3.54
C SER A 361 -13.87 25.20 4.49
N ILE A 362 -12.91 24.31 4.22
CA ILE A 362 -11.69 24.20 5.03
C ILE A 362 -10.84 25.48 4.91
N LEU A 363 -10.63 26.00 3.70
CA LEU A 363 -9.86 27.22 3.49
C LEU A 363 -10.48 28.41 4.23
N SER A 364 -11.80 28.58 4.12
CA SER A 364 -12.54 29.67 4.78
C SER A 364 -12.53 29.53 6.30
N ARG A 365 -12.86 28.34 6.81
CA ARG A 365 -12.93 28.05 8.25
C ARG A 365 -11.59 28.21 8.95
N LEU A 366 -10.50 27.84 8.30
CA LEU A 366 -9.15 27.92 8.86
C LEU A 366 -8.39 29.18 8.42
N SER A 367 -9.02 30.07 7.64
CA SER A 367 -8.39 31.29 7.10
C SER A 367 -7.06 31.01 6.40
N ILE A 368 -7.02 29.94 5.59
CA ILE A 368 -5.81 29.53 4.88
C ILE A 368 -5.71 30.33 3.57
N PRO A 369 -4.67 31.16 3.38
CA PRO A 369 -4.45 31.85 2.11
C PRO A 369 -4.00 30.87 1.03
N VAL A 370 -4.58 30.97 -0.16
CA VAL A 370 -4.11 30.27 -1.36
C VAL A 370 -2.96 31.07 -1.96
N ALA A 371 -1.85 30.40 -2.30
CA ALA A 371 -0.73 31.05 -2.97
C ALA A 371 -1.16 31.60 -4.34
N SER A 372 -0.69 32.79 -4.70
CA SER A 372 -1.07 33.47 -5.95
C SER A 372 -0.54 32.79 -7.21
N GLU A 373 0.52 32.00 -7.07
CA GLU A 373 1.21 31.33 -8.18
C GLU A 373 1.22 29.81 -7.96
N LEU A 374 0.97 29.07 -9.05
CA LEU A 374 0.92 27.62 -9.04
C LEU A 374 2.34 27.02 -8.96
N HIS A 375 2.67 26.44 -7.81
CA HIS A 375 3.95 25.80 -7.52
C HIS A 375 3.72 24.36 -7.05
N LEU A 376 3.62 23.44 -8.00
CA LEU A 376 3.39 22.03 -7.71
C LEU A 376 4.66 21.39 -7.13
N ARG A 377 4.57 20.90 -5.89
CA ARG A 377 5.65 20.21 -5.19
C ARG A 377 5.10 19.06 -4.36
N ALA A 378 5.95 18.08 -4.07
CA ALA A 378 5.58 16.95 -3.24
C ALA A 378 5.19 17.39 -1.83
N TYR A 379 4.21 16.70 -1.23
CA TYR A 379 3.83 16.89 0.16
C TYR A 379 5.00 16.63 1.11
N ASP A 380 5.34 17.65 1.88
CA ASP A 380 6.43 17.72 2.86
C ASP A 380 5.90 17.93 4.30
N GLY A 381 4.59 17.72 4.52
CA GLY A 381 3.94 17.92 5.81
C GLY A 381 4.13 16.77 6.81
N PRO A 382 3.40 16.81 7.93
CA PRO A 382 3.48 15.82 9.00
C PRO A 382 3.16 14.39 8.54
N VAL A 383 3.71 13.40 9.25
CA VAL A 383 3.47 11.96 9.00
C VAL A 383 2.00 11.59 9.19
N LYS A 384 1.32 12.18 10.18
CA LYS A 384 -0.12 12.02 10.37
C LYS A 384 -0.84 12.95 9.40
N ILE A 385 -1.32 12.39 8.29
CA ILE A 385 -1.96 13.16 7.23
C ILE A 385 -3.45 13.28 7.54
N THR A 386 -3.98 14.51 7.55
CA THR A 386 -5.42 14.79 7.66
C THR A 386 -5.90 15.53 6.42
N VAL A 387 -7.22 15.60 6.22
CA VAL A 387 -7.83 16.37 5.13
C VAL A 387 -7.42 17.84 5.18
N GLU A 388 -7.33 18.44 6.38
CA GLU A 388 -6.87 19.81 6.57
C GLU A 388 -5.40 20.01 6.21
N GLU A 389 -4.53 19.03 6.48
CA GLU A 389 -3.12 19.07 6.05
C GLU A 389 -3.01 19.05 4.53
N VAL A 390 -3.78 18.19 3.87
CA VAL A 390 -3.84 18.12 2.40
C VAL A 390 -4.36 19.44 1.82
N ALA A 391 -5.42 20.01 2.39
CA ALA A 391 -5.96 21.30 1.97
C ALA A 391 -4.93 22.43 2.13
N ARG A 392 -4.21 22.49 3.26
CA ARG A 392 -3.11 23.46 3.45
C ARG A 392 -2.00 23.27 2.44
N HIS A 393 -1.65 22.04 2.11
CA HIS A 393 -0.67 21.76 1.08
C HIS A 393 -1.14 22.22 -0.30
N PHE A 394 -2.37 21.91 -0.70
CA PHE A 394 -2.95 22.35 -1.98
C PHE A 394 -2.97 23.87 -2.11
N ALA A 395 -3.40 24.58 -1.05
CA ALA A 395 -3.38 26.04 -1.01
C ALA A 395 -1.96 26.61 -1.10
N ARG A 396 -0.99 26.03 -0.41
CA ARG A 396 0.44 26.42 -0.50
C ARG A 396 1.01 26.19 -1.90
N CYS A 397 0.52 25.20 -2.62
CA CYS A 397 0.90 24.94 -4.00
C CYS A 397 0.16 25.84 -5.01
N GLY A 398 -0.76 26.70 -4.56
CA GLY A 398 -1.50 27.64 -5.41
C GLY A 398 -2.71 27.04 -6.12
N LEU A 399 -3.26 25.92 -5.63
CA LEU A 399 -4.49 25.35 -6.17
C LEU A 399 -5.71 26.13 -5.65
N SER A 400 -6.32 26.95 -6.51
CA SER A 400 -7.57 27.66 -6.18
C SER A 400 -8.78 26.72 -6.16
N VAL A 401 -9.88 27.16 -5.57
CA VAL A 401 -11.15 26.40 -5.54
C VAL A 401 -11.65 26.15 -6.97
N GLU A 402 -11.56 27.16 -7.84
CA GLU A 402 -11.94 27.07 -9.25
C GLU A 402 -11.08 26.07 -10.01
N MET A 403 -9.76 26.06 -9.76
CA MET A 403 -8.86 25.09 -10.37
C MET A 403 -9.16 23.66 -9.94
N VAL A 404 -9.40 23.42 -8.65
CA VAL A 404 -9.78 22.08 -8.15
C VAL A 404 -11.07 21.63 -8.81
N ASN A 405 -12.09 22.49 -8.85
CA ASN A 405 -13.40 22.19 -9.42
C ASN A 405 -13.33 21.91 -10.93
N ARG A 406 -12.60 22.75 -11.67
CA ARG A 406 -12.47 22.64 -13.13
C ARG A 406 -11.58 21.48 -13.56
N ASP A 407 -10.41 21.33 -12.92
CA ASP A 407 -9.33 20.50 -13.44
C ASP A 407 -9.22 19.14 -12.73
N LEU A 408 -9.66 19.00 -11.47
CA LEU A 408 -9.43 17.78 -10.68
C LEU A 408 -10.70 16.95 -10.41
N VAL A 409 -11.86 17.58 -10.25
CA VAL A 409 -13.09 16.88 -9.81
C VAL A 409 -13.49 15.72 -10.72
N SER A 410 -13.50 15.94 -12.04
CA SER A 410 -13.92 14.89 -12.98
C SER A 410 -12.99 13.68 -12.94
N TRP A 411 -11.68 13.91 -12.88
CA TRP A 411 -10.68 12.84 -12.79
C TRP A 411 -10.75 12.11 -11.45
N ALA A 412 -10.93 12.82 -10.33
CA ALA A 412 -11.01 12.21 -9.01
C ALA A 412 -12.24 11.31 -8.82
N LYS A 413 -13.39 11.70 -9.41
CA LYS A 413 -14.59 10.86 -9.46
C LYS A 413 -14.33 9.55 -10.20
N GLU A 414 -13.71 9.61 -11.38
CA GLU A 414 -13.31 8.41 -12.13
C GLU A 414 -12.26 7.59 -11.37
N TYR A 415 -11.34 8.25 -10.66
CA TYR A 415 -10.33 7.58 -9.84
C TYR A 415 -10.98 6.73 -8.74
N GLN A 416 -12.02 7.23 -8.08
CA GLN A 416 -12.76 6.49 -7.05
C GLN A 416 -13.67 5.40 -7.59
N SER A 417 -14.04 5.46 -8.87
CA SER A 417 -14.89 4.44 -9.51
C SER A 417 -14.28 3.04 -9.35
N PRO A 418 -15.08 2.02 -8.99
CA PRO A 418 -14.64 0.63 -9.00
C PRO A 418 -14.34 0.22 -10.45
N LYS A 419 -13.17 -0.41 -10.66
CA LYS A 419 -12.79 -1.00 -11.95
C LYS A 419 -13.38 -2.38 -12.14
#